data_AF-J9AFP1-F1
#
_entry.id   AF-J9AFP1-F1
#
_cell.length_a   1.000
_cell.length_b   1.000
_cell.length_c   1.000
_cell.angle_alpha   90.00
_cell.angle_beta   90.00
_cell.angle_gamma   90.00
#
_symmetry.space_group_name_H-M   'P 1'
#
loop_
_entity.id
_entity.type
_entity.pdbx_description
1 polymer ?
#
loop_
_entity_poly.entity_id
_entity_poly.type
_entity_poly.pdbx_seq_one_letter_code
_entity_poly.pdbx_strand_id
1 'polypeptide(L)'
;MQDQDGSHIKGLVINFIHYNWPVLIRRNFVEEFITPIVKATKGKESLSFFSLPEYAEWRNNTENWKTYRIKYYKGLGTSTSKEAKEYFTDMVRHRIRFQYAGEEDDSSLDMAFSKKKIEDRKVWLTNWMAVRKKTRREQGLTEEYLYDKDTRAVSFKDFVNKELVLFSNADNERSIPSLVDGLKPGQRKVLFTCFKRADKKK
;
A
#
# COMPACT_ATOMS: atom_id res chain seq x y z
N MET A 1 -0.86 6.38 -6.50
CA MET A 1 -0.84 6.87 -5.09
C MET A 1 -0.41 5.70 -4.24
N GLN A 2 0.60 5.88 -3.40
CA GLN A 2 1.15 4.83 -2.52
C GLN A 2 0.50 4.86 -1.12
N ASP A 3 -0.70 5.45 -1.06
CA ASP A 3 -1.60 5.37 0.07
C ASP A 3 -2.62 4.26 -0.19
N GLN A 4 -3.21 3.70 0.85
CA GLN A 4 -4.16 2.58 0.76
C GLN A 4 -5.35 2.90 -0.16
N ASP A 5 -5.81 4.15 -0.17
CA ASP A 5 -6.87 4.60 -1.08
C ASP A 5 -6.42 4.59 -2.55
N GLY A 6 -5.12 4.78 -2.80
CA GLY A 6 -4.53 4.62 -4.12
C GLY A 6 -4.61 3.18 -4.63
N SER A 7 -4.37 2.20 -3.76
CA SER A 7 -4.52 0.78 -4.07
C SER A 7 -5.98 0.42 -4.42
N HIS A 8 -6.96 1.02 -3.73
CA HIS A 8 -8.36 0.83 -4.08
C HIS A 8 -8.71 1.40 -5.46
N ILE A 9 -8.23 2.61 -5.79
CA ILE A 9 -8.43 3.21 -7.12
C ILE A 9 -7.83 2.32 -8.21
N LYS A 10 -6.59 1.83 -8.04
CA LYS A 10 -5.97 0.87 -8.97
C LYS A 10 -6.86 -0.36 -9.16
N GLY A 11 -7.34 -0.92 -8.06
CA GLY A 11 -8.23 -2.08 -8.05
C GLY A 11 -9.51 -1.84 -8.83
N LEU A 12 -10.16 -0.68 -8.66
CA LEU A 12 -11.36 -0.32 -9.42
C LEU A 12 -11.09 -0.16 -10.92
N VAL A 13 -9.95 0.43 -11.31
CA VAL A 13 -9.55 0.53 -12.73
C VAL A 13 -9.29 -0.85 -13.33
N ILE A 14 -8.57 -1.71 -12.61
CA ILE A 14 -8.33 -3.09 -13.02
C ILE A 14 -9.65 -3.84 -13.18
N ASN A 15 -10.55 -3.73 -12.20
CA ASN A 15 -11.88 -4.35 -12.25
C ASN A 15 -12.72 -3.82 -13.42
N PHE A 16 -12.66 -2.52 -13.71
CA PHE A 16 -13.34 -1.94 -14.86
C PHE A 16 -12.86 -2.56 -16.18
N ILE A 17 -11.54 -2.72 -16.35
CA ILE A 17 -10.97 -3.36 -17.55
C ILE A 17 -11.32 -4.86 -17.57
N HIS A 18 -11.21 -5.55 -16.43
CA HIS A 18 -11.52 -6.97 -16.30
C HIS A 18 -12.97 -7.28 -16.64
N TYR A 19 -13.90 -6.48 -16.13
CA TYR A 19 -15.34 -6.66 -16.35
C TYR A 19 -15.75 -6.43 -17.82
N ASN A 20 -15.21 -5.38 -18.46
CA ASN A 20 -15.60 -5.01 -19.82
C ASN A 20 -14.78 -5.72 -20.91
N TRP A 21 -13.50 -5.98 -20.66
CA TRP A 21 -12.55 -6.57 -21.62
C TRP A 21 -11.57 -7.53 -20.96
N PRO A 22 -12.01 -8.73 -20.52
CA PRO A 22 -11.15 -9.73 -19.88
C PRO A 22 -9.90 -10.10 -20.72
N VAL A 23 -10.01 -10.05 -22.05
CA VAL A 23 -8.91 -10.34 -22.97
C VAL A 23 -7.74 -9.36 -22.81
N LEU A 24 -7.99 -8.09 -22.42
CA LEU A 24 -6.93 -7.12 -22.19
C LEU A 24 -6.13 -7.44 -20.92
N ILE A 25 -6.80 -7.90 -19.87
CA ILE A 25 -6.14 -8.37 -18.65
C ILE A 25 -5.18 -9.52 -18.98
N ARG A 26 -5.65 -10.51 -19.74
CA ARG A 26 -4.86 -11.68 -20.15
C ARG A 26 -3.68 -11.35 -21.08
N ARG A 27 -3.70 -10.18 -21.73
CA ARG A 27 -2.63 -9.68 -22.61
C ARG A 27 -1.66 -8.74 -21.90
N ASN A 28 -1.68 -8.68 -20.57
CA ASN A 28 -0.79 -7.84 -19.75
C ASN A 28 -0.88 -6.36 -20.14
N PHE A 29 -2.09 -5.88 -20.46
CA PHE A 29 -2.32 -4.51 -20.91
C PHE A 29 -2.11 -3.46 -19.80
N VAL A 30 -2.31 -3.85 -18.54
CA VAL A 30 -2.27 -2.92 -17.41
C VAL A 30 -0.84 -2.76 -16.91
N GLU A 31 -0.38 -1.51 -16.82
CA GLU A 31 0.89 -1.13 -16.22
C GLU A 31 0.64 -0.10 -15.11
N GLU A 32 1.52 -0.11 -14.10
CA GLU A 32 1.54 0.86 -13.03
C GLU A 32 2.83 1.66 -13.05
N PHE A 33 2.70 2.95 -12.75
CA PHE A 33 3.82 3.82 -12.43
C PHE A 33 3.91 4.07 -10.92
N ILE A 34 4.99 3.61 -10.30
CA ILE A 34 5.28 3.82 -8.88
C ILE A 34 6.25 5.00 -8.70
N THR A 35 6.10 5.73 -7.61
CA THR A 35 7.03 6.79 -7.18
C THR A 35 7.67 6.40 -5.85
N PRO A 36 8.80 6.97 -5.44
CA PRO A 36 9.35 6.71 -4.12
C PRO A 36 8.49 7.35 -3.01
N ILE A 37 8.37 6.67 -1.86
CA ILE A 37 7.73 7.20 -0.64
C ILE A 37 8.70 7.99 0.24
N VAL A 38 10.00 7.67 0.19
CA VAL A 38 11.04 8.31 1.00
C VAL A 38 12.26 8.53 0.12
N LYS A 39 12.84 9.72 0.18
CA LYS A 39 14.12 10.04 -0.46
C LYS A 39 15.11 10.51 0.61
N ALA A 40 16.26 9.88 0.68
CA ALA A 40 17.38 10.29 1.52
C ALA A 40 18.44 10.95 0.64
N THR A 41 18.85 12.18 0.95
CA THR A 41 19.81 12.94 0.12
C THR A 41 20.98 13.44 0.96
N LYS A 42 22.21 13.22 0.49
CA LYS A 42 23.45 13.71 1.13
C LYS A 42 24.41 14.21 0.05
N GLY A 43 24.57 15.53 -0.05
CA GLY A 43 25.37 16.15 -1.10
C GLY A 43 24.83 15.78 -2.49
N LYS A 44 25.62 15.05 -3.27
CA LYS A 44 25.25 14.56 -4.62
C LYS A 44 24.59 13.17 -4.61
N GLU A 45 24.64 12.46 -3.49
CA GLU A 45 24.05 11.13 -3.35
C GLU A 45 22.56 11.25 -3.01
N SER A 46 21.71 10.54 -3.76
CA SER A 46 20.28 10.44 -3.46
C SER A 46 19.81 9.00 -3.55
N LEU A 47 19.21 8.51 -2.47
CA LEU A 47 18.63 7.19 -2.36
C LEU A 47 17.10 7.32 -2.30
N SER A 48 16.42 6.50 -3.08
CA SER A 48 14.96 6.51 -3.23
C SER A 48 14.40 5.17 -2.77
N PHE A 49 13.48 5.21 -1.81
CA PHE A 49 12.84 4.04 -1.23
C PHE A 49 11.37 4.01 -1.61
N PHE A 50 10.88 2.84 -2.02
CA PHE A 50 9.51 2.64 -2.51
C PHE A 50 8.63 1.92 -1.47
N SER A 51 9.23 1.42 -0.39
CA SER A 51 8.52 0.86 0.76
C SER A 51 9.11 1.37 2.09
N LEU A 52 8.28 1.41 3.15
CA LEU A 52 8.75 1.81 4.48
C LEU A 52 9.71 0.79 5.08
N PRO A 53 9.51 -0.53 4.89
CA PRO A 53 10.48 -1.53 5.32
C PRO A 53 11.85 -1.36 4.66
N GLU A 54 11.91 -1.09 3.34
CA GLU A 54 13.16 -0.85 2.61
C GLU A 54 13.95 0.34 3.22
N TYR A 55 13.23 1.43 3.52
CA TYR A 55 13.81 2.59 4.20
C TYR A 55 14.27 2.26 5.63
N ALA A 56 13.49 1.49 6.38
CA ALA A 56 13.83 1.10 7.76
C ALA A 56 15.08 0.21 7.81
N GLU A 57 15.19 -0.75 6.89
CA GLU A 57 16.36 -1.60 6.73
C GLU A 57 17.61 -0.77 6.43
N TRP A 58 17.53 0.12 5.42
CA TRP A 58 18.65 1.02 5.11
C TRP A 58 19.05 1.87 6.32
N ARG A 59 18.06 2.43 7.04
CA ARG A 59 18.30 3.26 8.22
C ARG A 59 18.98 2.50 9.36
N ASN A 60 18.61 1.24 9.57
CA ASN A 60 19.18 0.40 10.61
C ASN A 60 20.62 -0.05 10.26
N ASN A 61 20.90 -0.26 8.98
CA ASN A 61 22.20 -0.72 8.50
C ASN A 61 23.20 0.42 8.20
N THR A 62 22.77 1.68 8.29
CA THR A 62 23.60 2.85 7.94
C THR A 62 23.85 3.71 9.17
N GLU A 63 25.01 3.58 9.83
CA GLU A 63 25.30 4.33 11.08
C GLU A 63 25.15 5.86 10.94
N ASN A 64 25.59 6.42 9.81
CA ASN A 64 25.57 7.85 9.55
C ASN A 64 24.26 8.35 8.91
N TRP A 65 23.17 7.58 8.95
CA TRP A 65 21.88 7.94 8.32
C TRP A 65 21.38 9.33 8.74
N LYS A 66 21.69 9.76 9.96
CA LYS A 66 21.31 11.09 10.51
C LYS A 66 21.89 12.27 9.72
N THR A 67 22.96 12.03 8.94
CA THR A 67 23.59 13.05 8.09
C THR A 67 22.84 13.24 6.76
N TYR A 68 21.91 12.35 6.42
CA TYR A 68 21.07 12.48 5.22
C TYR A 68 19.86 13.35 5.49
N ARG A 69 19.50 14.20 4.53
CA ARG A 69 18.21 14.88 4.50
C ARG A 69 17.14 13.89 4.07
N ILE A 70 16.23 13.54 4.98
CA ILE A 70 15.12 12.61 4.72
C ILE A 70 13.86 13.40 4.34
N LYS A 71 13.29 13.11 3.16
CA LYS A 71 12.04 13.68 2.67
C LYS A 71 11.01 12.57 2.45
N TYR A 72 9.83 12.73 3.07
CA TYR A 72 8.69 11.80 2.92
C TYR A 72 7.71 12.35 1.88
N TYR A 73 7.28 11.49 0.95
CA TYR A 73 6.34 11.80 -0.11
C TYR A 73 5.01 11.13 0.22
N LYS A 74 4.03 11.93 0.65
CA LYS A 74 2.68 11.43 0.96
C LYS A 74 1.75 11.41 -0.26
N GLY A 75 2.09 12.16 -1.29
CA GLY A 75 1.31 12.21 -2.52
C GLY A 75 2.15 12.69 -3.70
N LEU A 76 1.60 12.51 -4.90
CA LEU A 76 2.28 12.87 -6.14
C LEU A 76 2.58 14.38 -6.22
N GLY A 77 1.73 15.22 -5.63
CA GLY A 77 1.93 16.67 -5.54
C GLY A 77 3.11 17.11 -4.65
N THR A 78 3.75 16.20 -3.91
CA THR A 78 4.98 16.50 -3.14
C THR A 78 6.24 16.46 -4.01
N SER A 79 6.15 15.89 -5.22
CA SER A 79 7.27 15.82 -6.17
C SER A 79 7.35 17.09 -7.02
N THR A 80 8.56 17.57 -7.24
CA THR A 80 8.84 18.72 -8.12
C THR A 80 8.87 18.28 -9.59
N SER A 81 8.67 19.21 -10.53
CA SER A 81 8.77 18.92 -11.97
C SER A 81 10.14 18.38 -12.38
N LYS A 82 11.21 18.73 -11.65
CA LYS A 82 12.55 18.18 -11.86
C LYS A 82 12.61 16.70 -11.48
N GLU A 83 12.08 16.35 -10.31
CA GLU A 83 12.00 14.95 -9.84
C GLU A 83 11.13 14.11 -10.78
N ALA A 84 10.03 14.67 -11.29
CA ALA A 84 9.20 13.97 -12.28
C ALA A 84 10.01 13.60 -13.54
N LYS A 85 10.81 14.52 -14.08
CA LYS A 85 11.69 14.25 -15.23
C LYS A 85 12.72 13.15 -14.91
N GLU A 86 13.28 13.15 -13.69
CA GLU A 86 14.19 12.09 -13.23
C GLU A 86 13.48 10.72 -13.23
N TYR A 87 12.24 10.65 -12.74
CA TYR A 87 11.46 9.41 -12.73
C TYR A 87 11.17 8.86 -14.13
N PHE A 88 10.81 9.75 -15.08
CA PHE A 88 10.61 9.37 -16.49
C PHE A 88 11.92 9.04 -17.23
N THR A 89 13.07 9.44 -16.70
CA THR A 89 14.36 9.01 -17.28
C THR A 89 14.66 7.57 -16.87
N ASP A 90 14.26 7.16 -15.66
CA ASP A 90 14.37 5.78 -15.16
C ASP A 90 13.01 5.04 -15.21
N MET A 91 12.44 4.94 -16.42
CA MET A 91 11.17 4.25 -16.62
C MET A 91 11.20 2.78 -16.19
N VAL A 92 12.37 2.12 -16.27
CA VAL A 92 12.51 0.71 -15.94
C VAL A 92 12.28 0.48 -14.44
N ARG A 93 12.77 1.38 -13.59
CA ARG A 93 12.56 1.29 -12.14
C ARG A 93 11.14 1.65 -11.69
N HIS A 94 10.52 2.61 -12.37
CA HIS A 94 9.22 3.17 -11.97
C HIS A 94 8.03 2.45 -12.60
N ARG A 95 8.26 1.65 -13.65
CA ARG A 95 7.21 0.87 -14.30
C ARG A 95 7.12 -0.55 -13.72
N ILE A 96 5.94 -0.89 -13.20
CA ILE A 96 5.58 -2.25 -12.79
C ILE A 96 4.50 -2.77 -13.73
N ARG A 97 4.73 -3.93 -14.32
CA ARG A 97 3.76 -4.56 -15.24
C ARG A 97 2.84 -5.50 -14.49
N PHE A 98 1.54 -5.47 -14.78
CA PHE A 98 0.66 -6.54 -14.33
C PHE A 98 0.77 -7.73 -15.28
N GLN A 99 1.11 -8.89 -14.74
CA GLN A 99 1.22 -10.14 -15.49
C GLN A 99 0.08 -11.06 -15.10
N TYR A 100 -0.72 -11.45 -16.08
CA TYR A 100 -1.72 -12.48 -15.92
C TYR A 100 -1.04 -13.86 -15.85
N ALA A 101 -1.23 -14.54 -14.74
CA ALA A 101 -0.61 -15.83 -14.42
C ALA A 101 -1.59 -17.02 -14.53
N GLY A 102 -2.91 -16.77 -14.68
CA GLY A 102 -3.91 -17.81 -14.88
C GLY A 102 -5.28 -17.49 -14.27
N GLU A 103 -6.15 -18.49 -14.21
CA GLU A 103 -7.55 -18.32 -13.73
C GLU A 103 -7.67 -17.89 -12.26
N GLU A 104 -6.61 -18.08 -11.47
CA GLU A 104 -6.56 -17.59 -10.09
C GLU A 104 -6.58 -16.07 -10.01
N ASP A 105 -6.05 -15.37 -11.02
CA ASP A 105 -6.12 -13.91 -11.14
C ASP A 105 -7.57 -13.46 -11.36
N ASP A 106 -8.27 -14.12 -12.29
CA ASP A 106 -9.69 -13.86 -12.57
C ASP A 106 -10.54 -14.11 -11.31
N SER A 107 -10.29 -15.22 -10.62
CA SER A 107 -10.98 -15.57 -9.37
C SER A 107 -10.71 -14.57 -8.25
N SER A 108 -9.46 -14.09 -8.15
CA SER A 108 -9.08 -13.10 -7.13
C SER A 108 -9.74 -11.74 -7.38
N LEU A 109 -9.80 -11.31 -8.64
CA LEU A 109 -10.49 -10.08 -9.05
C LEU A 109 -12.00 -10.18 -8.81
N ASP A 110 -12.63 -11.30 -9.18
CA ASP A 110 -14.07 -11.51 -8.93
C ASP A 110 -14.37 -11.50 -7.42
N MET A 111 -13.59 -12.21 -6.60
CA MET A 111 -13.74 -12.19 -5.14
C MET A 111 -13.67 -10.76 -4.58
N ALA A 112 -12.69 -9.97 -5.03
CA ALA A 112 -12.48 -8.62 -4.54
C ALA A 112 -13.62 -7.65 -4.88
N PHE A 113 -14.17 -7.70 -6.10
CA PHE A 113 -15.08 -6.65 -6.61
C PHE A 113 -16.53 -7.10 -6.85
N SER A 114 -16.80 -8.40 -6.92
CA SER A 114 -18.15 -8.90 -7.16
C SER A 114 -19.06 -8.62 -5.98
N LYS A 115 -20.22 -8.01 -6.25
CA LYS A 115 -21.24 -7.74 -5.23
C LYS A 115 -21.83 -9.03 -4.64
N LYS A 116 -21.68 -10.17 -5.31
CA LYS A 116 -22.20 -11.48 -4.87
C LYS A 116 -21.23 -12.22 -3.92
N LYS A 117 -19.97 -11.81 -3.86
CA LYS A 117 -18.87 -12.52 -3.18
C LYS A 117 -18.59 -11.99 -1.77
N ILE A 118 -19.63 -11.59 -1.04
CA ILE A 118 -19.50 -10.96 0.28
C ILE A 118 -18.93 -11.94 1.32
N GLU A 119 -19.45 -13.17 1.36
CA GLU A 119 -18.97 -14.19 2.32
C GLU A 119 -17.53 -14.61 2.02
N ASP A 120 -17.18 -14.79 0.74
CA ASP A 120 -15.82 -15.08 0.30
C ASP A 120 -14.84 -13.98 0.78
N ARG A 121 -15.22 -12.69 0.68
CA ARG A 121 -14.42 -11.58 1.22
C ARG A 121 -14.26 -11.61 2.73
N LYS A 122 -15.31 -12.00 3.48
CA LYS A 122 -15.22 -12.13 4.94
C LYS A 122 -14.22 -13.22 5.33
N VAL A 123 -14.28 -14.38 4.67
CA VAL A 123 -13.34 -15.49 4.90
C VAL A 123 -11.92 -15.05 4.52
N TRP A 124 -11.76 -14.42 3.35
CA TRP A 124 -10.48 -13.89 2.88
C TRP A 124 -9.84 -12.91 3.88
N LEU A 125 -10.58 -11.90 4.34
CA LEU A 125 -10.09 -10.95 5.35
C LEU A 125 -9.81 -11.61 6.69
N THR A 126 -10.66 -12.55 7.12
CA THR A 126 -10.46 -13.28 8.38
C THR A 126 -9.17 -14.09 8.35
N ASN A 127 -8.93 -14.83 7.26
CA ASN A 127 -7.72 -15.61 7.07
C ASN A 127 -6.48 -14.71 7.04
N TRP A 128 -6.55 -13.60 6.29
CA TRP A 128 -5.45 -12.65 6.22
C TRP A 128 -5.16 -12.01 7.59
N MET A 129 -6.19 -11.60 8.34
CA MET A 129 -6.05 -11.05 9.69
C MET A 129 -5.48 -12.08 10.66
N ALA A 130 -5.91 -13.34 10.58
CA ALA A 130 -5.41 -14.43 11.42
C ALA A 130 -3.91 -14.67 11.19
N VAL A 131 -3.49 -14.77 9.92
CA VAL A 131 -2.07 -14.91 9.55
C VAL A 131 -1.26 -13.69 9.98
N ARG A 132 -1.77 -12.47 9.73
CA ARG A 132 -1.11 -11.22 10.12
C ARG A 132 -0.94 -11.10 11.64
N LYS A 133 -1.98 -11.43 12.41
CA LYS A 133 -2.01 -11.28 13.87
C LYS A 133 -1.19 -12.36 14.58
N LYS A 134 -1.27 -13.61 14.12
CA LYS A 134 -0.69 -14.77 14.80
C LYS A 134 0.76 -15.02 14.40
N THR A 135 1.13 -14.84 13.12
CA THR A 135 2.47 -15.24 12.66
C THR A 135 3.48 -14.09 12.71
N ARG A 136 3.11 -12.88 12.29
CA ARG A 136 4.10 -11.79 12.11
C ARG A 136 4.32 -10.93 13.35
N ARG A 137 3.25 -10.54 14.05
CA ARG A 137 3.37 -9.73 15.28
C ARG A 137 4.02 -10.49 16.43
N GLU A 138 3.68 -11.76 16.61
CA GLU A 138 4.23 -12.60 17.68
C GLU A 138 5.72 -12.94 17.43
N GLN A 139 6.14 -13.03 16.16
CA GLN A 139 7.53 -13.32 15.77
C GLN A 139 8.37 -12.07 15.47
N GLY A 140 7.81 -10.86 15.62
CA GLY A 140 8.51 -9.61 15.32
C GLY A 140 8.90 -9.42 13.86
N LEU A 141 8.29 -10.18 12.93
CA LEU A 141 8.61 -10.14 11.51
C LEU A 141 7.97 -8.91 10.84
N THR A 142 8.70 -8.30 9.91
CA THR A 142 8.22 -7.18 9.09
C THR A 142 7.05 -7.57 8.20
N GLU A 143 6.16 -6.61 7.90
CA GLU A 143 5.05 -6.84 6.99
C GLU A 143 5.57 -7.17 5.59
N GLU A 144 4.95 -8.15 4.93
CA GLU A 144 5.25 -8.45 3.53
C GLU A 144 4.72 -7.32 2.66
N TYR A 145 5.59 -6.76 1.83
CA TYR A 145 5.28 -5.64 0.96
C TYR A 145 5.49 -6.06 -0.49
N LEU A 146 4.63 -5.58 -1.38
CA LEU A 146 4.52 -6.08 -2.76
C LEU A 146 5.69 -5.62 -3.66
N TYR A 147 6.23 -4.45 -3.40
CA TYR A 147 7.26 -3.82 -4.24
C TYR A 147 8.61 -3.86 -3.55
N ASP A 148 9.45 -4.79 -3.98
CA ASP A 148 10.87 -4.81 -3.64
C ASP A 148 11.67 -3.96 -4.66
N LYS A 149 12.97 -3.78 -4.42
CA LYS A 149 13.89 -3.03 -5.30
C LYS A 149 13.85 -3.52 -6.75
N ASP A 150 13.70 -4.84 -6.91
CA ASP A 150 13.79 -5.52 -8.20
C ASP A 150 12.44 -5.97 -8.74
N THR A 151 11.33 -5.64 -8.08
CA THR A 151 10.01 -5.92 -8.62
C THR A 151 9.83 -5.14 -9.92
N ARG A 152 9.55 -5.87 -11.02
CA ARG A 152 9.24 -5.32 -12.35
C ARG A 152 7.89 -5.79 -12.88
N ALA A 153 7.37 -6.87 -12.29
CA ALA A 153 6.08 -7.42 -12.61
C ALA A 153 5.38 -7.92 -11.35
N VAL A 154 4.06 -7.88 -11.37
CA VAL A 154 3.18 -8.29 -10.28
C VAL A 154 1.99 -9.03 -10.88
N SER A 155 1.55 -10.12 -10.24
CA SER A 155 0.31 -10.81 -10.65
C SER A 155 -0.93 -10.09 -10.09
N PHE A 156 -2.08 -10.26 -10.75
CA PHE A 156 -3.33 -9.67 -10.24
C PHE A 156 -3.72 -10.28 -8.89
N LYS A 157 -3.50 -11.59 -8.70
CA LYS A 157 -3.65 -12.29 -7.44
C LYS A 157 -2.77 -11.68 -6.35
N ASP A 158 -1.49 -11.44 -6.61
CA ASP A 158 -0.59 -10.85 -5.61
C ASP A 158 -1.02 -9.42 -5.27
N PHE A 159 -1.43 -8.64 -6.26
CA PHE A 159 -1.97 -7.31 -6.00
C PHE A 159 -3.20 -7.36 -5.11
N VAL A 160 -4.18 -8.24 -5.39
CA VAL A 160 -5.37 -8.40 -4.55
C VAL A 160 -4.97 -8.81 -3.13
N ASN A 161 -4.14 -9.85 -3.00
CA ASN A 161 -3.87 -10.51 -1.72
C ASN A 161 -2.77 -9.86 -0.87
N LYS A 162 -1.92 -8.98 -1.45
CA LYS A 162 -0.82 -8.33 -0.73
C LYS A 162 -1.00 -6.82 -0.62
N GLU A 163 -1.68 -6.18 -1.56
CA GLU A 163 -1.88 -4.72 -1.55
C GLU A 163 -3.33 -4.31 -1.32
N LEU A 164 -4.29 -4.81 -2.10
CA LEU A 164 -5.70 -4.42 -1.98
C LEU A 164 -6.30 -4.82 -0.62
N VAL A 165 -5.89 -5.97 -0.09
CA VAL A 165 -6.29 -6.43 1.26
C VAL A 165 -5.96 -5.43 2.37
N LEU A 166 -4.85 -4.69 2.23
CA LEU A 166 -4.43 -3.67 3.20
C LEU A 166 -5.46 -2.54 3.26
N PHE A 167 -5.92 -2.10 2.09
CA PHE A 167 -7.01 -1.13 1.99
C PHE A 167 -8.30 -1.69 2.59
N SER A 168 -8.70 -2.91 2.24
CA SER A 168 -9.94 -3.50 2.76
C SER A 168 -9.94 -3.61 4.29
N ASN A 169 -8.81 -3.97 4.90
CA ASN A 169 -8.68 -3.99 6.34
C ASN A 169 -8.70 -2.57 6.95
N ALA A 170 -7.97 -1.63 6.37
CA ALA A 170 -7.97 -0.25 6.85
C ALA A 170 -9.36 0.41 6.73
N ASP A 171 -10.13 0.04 5.70
CA ASP A 171 -11.51 0.46 5.53
C ASP A 171 -12.39 -0.06 6.66
N ASN A 172 -12.23 -1.33 7.06
CA ASN A 172 -12.90 -1.86 8.24
C ASN A 172 -12.47 -1.13 9.52
N GLU A 173 -11.17 -0.91 9.73
CA GLU A 173 -10.65 -0.22 10.93
C GLU A 173 -11.18 1.21 11.08
N ARG A 174 -11.32 1.95 9.97
CA ARG A 174 -11.86 3.32 10.01
C ARG A 174 -13.38 3.36 10.04
N SER A 175 -14.05 2.31 9.57
CA SER A 175 -15.52 2.30 9.39
C SER A 175 -16.27 1.59 10.53
N ILE A 176 -15.69 0.57 11.15
CA ILE A 176 -16.31 -0.24 12.22
C ILE A 176 -15.78 0.23 13.58
N PRO A 177 -16.65 0.56 14.55
CA PRO A 177 -16.22 0.99 15.88
C PRO A 177 -15.65 -0.17 16.71
N SER A 178 -14.85 0.16 17.72
CA SER A 178 -14.39 -0.82 18.71
C SER A 178 -15.51 -1.15 19.70
N LEU A 179 -15.59 -2.42 20.13
CA LEU A 179 -16.52 -2.86 21.18
C LEU A 179 -16.28 -2.14 22.52
N VAL A 180 -15.03 -1.80 22.83
CA VAL A 180 -14.63 -1.28 24.15
C VAL A 180 -15.17 0.12 24.40
N ASP A 181 -15.18 0.98 23.39
CA ASP A 181 -15.57 2.40 23.52
C ASP A 181 -16.70 2.82 22.58
N GLY A 182 -17.09 1.98 21.62
CA GLY A 182 -18.09 2.32 20.60
C GLY A 182 -17.59 3.34 19.57
N LEU A 183 -16.30 3.65 19.52
CA LEU A 183 -15.76 4.74 18.69
C LEU A 183 -14.95 4.24 17.50
N LYS A 184 -15.09 4.96 16.39
CA LYS A 184 -14.17 4.89 15.25
C LYS A 184 -12.85 5.62 15.59
N PRO A 185 -11.72 5.29 14.95
CA PRO A 185 -10.44 5.95 15.22
C PRO A 185 -10.47 7.47 15.12
N GLY A 186 -11.21 8.03 14.15
CA GLY A 186 -11.38 9.48 14.01
C GLY A 186 -12.07 10.12 15.23
N GLN A 187 -13.17 9.52 15.68
CA GLN A 187 -13.91 9.99 16.87
C GLN A 187 -13.06 9.88 18.14
N ARG A 188 -12.33 8.77 18.30
CA ARG A 188 -11.40 8.56 19.42
C ARG A 188 -10.30 9.62 19.46
N LYS A 189 -9.73 9.99 18.31
CA LYS A 189 -8.71 11.04 18.21
C LYS A 189 -9.26 12.43 18.59
N VAL A 190 -10.51 12.73 18.24
CA VAL A 190 -11.18 13.97 18.63
C VAL A 190 -11.35 14.02 20.15
N LEU A 191 -11.95 12.99 20.76
CA LEU A 191 -12.14 12.94 22.22
C LEU A 191 -10.83 12.96 22.99
N PHE A 192 -9.82 12.20 22.56
CA PHE A 192 -8.48 12.23 23.14
C PHE A 192 -7.90 13.65 23.14
N THR A 193 -8.06 14.38 22.04
CA THR A 193 -7.58 15.76 21.93
C THR A 193 -8.34 16.69 22.88
N CYS A 194 -9.66 16.52 23.03
CA CYS A 194 -10.46 17.26 24.00
C CYS A 194 -9.98 17.04 25.44
N PHE A 195 -9.76 15.78 25.85
CA PHE A 195 -9.24 15.45 27.18
C PHE A 195 -7.84 16.02 27.40
N LYS A 196 -6.93 15.84 26.44
CA LYS A 196 -5.55 16.35 26.51
C LYS A 196 -5.48 17.88 26.58
N ARG A 197 -6.45 18.59 25.99
CA ARG A 197 -6.54 20.07 26.07
C ARG A 197 -7.16 20.53 27.39
N ALA A 198 -8.13 19.79 27.93
CA ALA A 198 -8.73 20.11 29.23
C ALA A 198 -7.70 20.04 30.37
N ASP A 199 -6.77 19.08 30.31
CA ASP A 199 -5.66 18.96 31.27
C ASP A 199 -4.65 20.12 31.24
N LYS A 200 -4.63 20.94 30.18
CA LYS A 200 -3.73 22.11 30.09
C LYS A 200 -4.32 23.40 30.66
N LYS A 201 -5.56 23.37 31.18
CA LYS A 201 -6.26 24.52 31.78
C LYS A 201 -6.31 24.46 33.31
N LYS A 202 -5.57 23.56 33.93
CA LYS A 202 -5.24 23.56 35.36
C LYS A 202 -3.75 23.79 35.52
#